data_AF-A0A960P684-F1
#
_entry.id   AF-A0A960P684-F1
#
_cell.length_a   1.000
_cell.length_b   1.000
_cell.length_c   1.000
_cell.angle_alpha   90.00
_cell.angle_beta   90.00
_cell.angle_gamma   90.00
#
_symmetry.space_group_name_H-M   'P 1'
#
loop_
_entity.id
_entity.type
_entity.pdbx_description
1 polymer ?
#
loop_
_entity_poly.entity_id
_entity_poly.type
_entity_poly.pdbx_seq_one_letter_code
_entity_poly.pdbx_strand_id
1 'polypeptide(L)'
;YPWLIHRLTYRRRNHHNLHVRGYKEEGSTTTPFDMVVRNDLDRFHLVLDVLERVPGLAARTSGLAERLRDRLIDHHHHVRTHGEDLPEIRDWAWPG
;
A
#
# COMPACT_ATOMS: atom_id res chain seq x y z
N TYR A 1 0.95 14.44 -0.20
CA TYR A 1 0.81 14.74 -1.64
C TYR A 1 2.02 14.25 -2.45
N PRO A 2 1.85 13.22 -3.29
CA PRO A 2 2.90 12.69 -4.19
C PRO A 2 3.49 13.73 -5.17
N TRP A 3 2.66 14.68 -5.61
CA TRP A 3 3.02 15.62 -6.67
C TRP A 3 4.19 16.56 -6.32
N LEU A 4 4.39 16.85 -5.03
CA LEU A 4 5.55 17.62 -4.59
C LEU A 4 6.86 16.92 -4.96
N ILE A 5 6.96 15.62 -4.70
CA ILE A 5 8.17 14.85 -5.00
C ILE A 5 8.41 14.82 -6.51
N HIS A 6 7.37 14.55 -7.32
CA HIS A 6 7.49 14.60 -8.78
C HIS A 6 8.02 15.95 -9.29
N ARG A 7 7.56 17.06 -8.72
CA ARG A 7 8.08 18.40 -9.06
C ARG A 7 9.53 18.61 -8.63
N LEU A 8 9.94 18.09 -7.48
CA LEU A 8 11.32 18.22 -7.01
C LEU A 8 12.28 17.37 -7.85
N THR A 9 11.79 16.28 -8.44
CA THR A 9 12.61 15.32 -9.17
C THR A 9 12.48 15.39 -10.69
N TYR A 10 11.63 16.23 -11.27
CA TYR A 10 11.31 16.21 -12.71
C TYR A 10 12.51 16.33 -13.68
N ARG A 11 13.62 16.93 -13.24
CA ARG A 11 14.88 17.03 -14.02
C ARG A 11 15.98 16.10 -13.54
N ARG A 12 15.71 15.24 -12.56
CA ARG A 12 16.70 14.30 -12.04
C ARG A 12 16.75 13.09 -12.96
N ARG A 13 17.95 12.53 -13.14
CA ARG A 13 18.14 11.26 -13.86
C ARG A 13 17.19 10.21 -13.26
N ASN A 14 16.57 9.41 -14.13
CA ASN A 14 15.67 8.31 -13.77
C ASN A 14 14.28 8.72 -13.20
N HIS A 15 13.89 10.00 -13.25
CA HIS A 15 12.61 10.45 -12.67
C HIS A 15 11.36 9.78 -13.27
N HIS A 16 11.44 9.27 -14.51
CA HIS A 16 10.33 8.56 -15.16
C HIS A 16 10.03 7.20 -14.50
N ASN A 17 11.01 6.61 -13.80
CA ASN A 17 10.85 5.36 -13.04
C ASN A 17 10.50 5.62 -11.56
N LEU A 18 10.30 6.87 -11.16
CA LEU A 18 9.90 7.23 -9.81
C LEU A 18 8.39 7.18 -9.67
N HIS A 19 7.88 6.22 -8.89
CA HIS A 19 6.47 6.12 -8.54
C HIS A 19 6.29 6.52 -7.08
N VAL A 20 5.68 7.68 -6.86
CA VAL A 20 5.53 8.24 -5.52
C VAL A 20 4.14 7.94 -5.00
N ARG A 21 4.07 7.35 -3.81
CA ARG A 21 2.85 7.23 -3.02
C ARG A 21 2.89 8.27 -1.90
N GLY A 22 1.72 8.78 -1.53
CA GLY A 22 1.57 9.78 -0.49
C GLY A 22 0.11 10.09 -0.25
N TYR A 23 -0.15 10.89 0.78
CA TYR A 23 -1.51 11.29 1.17
C TYR A 23 -2.33 11.82 -0.03
N LYS A 24 -3.57 11.33 -0.13
CA LYS A 24 -4.57 11.56 -1.18
C LYS A 24 -5.81 12.31 -0.68
N GLU A 25 -5.78 12.85 0.55
CA GLU A 25 -6.95 13.51 1.17
C GLU A 25 -8.08 12.55 1.56
N GLU A 26 -7.79 11.27 1.62
CA GLU A 26 -8.73 10.25 2.08
C GLU A 26 -8.52 9.99 3.58
N GLY A 27 -9.53 10.28 4.39
CA GLY A 27 -9.43 10.14 5.84
C GLY A 27 -10.78 10.23 6.56
N SER A 28 -10.86 9.59 7.73
CA SER A 28 -11.98 9.68 8.66
C SER A 28 -11.52 9.22 10.04
N THR A 29 -12.40 9.23 11.04
CA THR A 29 -12.14 8.54 12.31
C THR A 29 -12.12 7.03 12.06
N THR A 30 -10.91 6.45 12.05
CA THR A 30 -10.70 5.02 11.77
C THR A 30 -9.38 4.56 12.41
N THR A 31 -9.03 3.29 12.24
CA THR A 31 -7.80 2.69 12.78
C THR A 31 -6.55 3.19 12.04
N PRO A 32 -5.36 3.16 12.67
CA PRO A 32 -4.13 3.63 12.05
C PRO A 32 -3.81 2.96 10.72
N PHE A 33 -3.96 1.63 10.60
CA PHE A 33 -3.68 0.97 9.32
C PHE A 33 -4.76 1.26 8.28
N ASP A 34 -6.03 1.34 8.66
CA ASP A 34 -7.10 1.72 7.72
C ASP A 34 -6.88 3.12 7.12
N MET A 35 -6.34 4.06 7.91
CA MET A 35 -5.97 5.38 7.40
C MET A 35 -4.95 5.32 6.26
N VAL A 36 -3.93 4.45 6.36
CA VAL A 36 -2.95 4.30 5.28
C VAL A 36 -3.48 3.46 4.12
N VAL A 37 -4.34 2.48 4.36
CA VAL A 37 -5.04 1.71 3.30
C VAL A 37 -5.86 2.63 2.40
N ARG A 38 -6.61 3.57 2.98
CA ARG A 38 -7.40 4.55 2.22
C ARG A 38 -6.57 5.46 1.31
N ASN A 39 -5.28 5.61 1.61
CA ASN A 39 -4.34 6.42 0.83
C ASN A 39 -3.46 5.57 -0.10
N ASP A 40 -3.69 4.27 -0.22
CA ASP A 40 -2.82 3.27 -0.88
C ASP A 40 -1.35 3.34 -0.38
N LEU A 41 -1.17 3.60 0.91
CA LEU A 41 0.15 3.71 1.56
C LEU A 41 0.51 2.50 2.40
N ASP A 42 -0.40 1.54 2.53
CA ASP A 42 -0.16 0.32 3.28
C ASP A 42 0.74 -0.67 2.51
N ARG A 43 1.27 -1.62 3.28
CA ARG A 43 2.19 -2.64 2.77
C ARG A 43 1.60 -3.51 1.65
N PHE A 44 0.28 -3.72 1.59
CA PHE A 44 -0.31 -4.55 0.54
C PHE A 44 -0.34 -3.80 -0.79
N HIS A 45 -0.80 -2.55 -0.80
CA HIS A 45 -0.75 -1.72 -2.01
C HIS A 45 0.68 -1.47 -2.48
N LEU A 46 1.63 -1.26 -1.57
CA LEU A 46 3.04 -1.12 -1.93
C LEU A 46 3.62 -2.37 -2.59
N VAL A 47 3.27 -3.58 -2.11
CA VAL A 47 3.69 -4.82 -2.77
C VAL A 47 3.02 -4.98 -4.13
N LEU A 48 1.70 -4.75 -4.23
CA LEU A 48 0.96 -4.82 -5.49
C LEU A 48 1.59 -3.90 -6.56
N ASP A 49 2.02 -2.71 -6.15
CA ASP A 49 2.70 -1.77 -7.03
C ASP A 49 4.02 -2.29 -7.60
N VAL A 50 4.80 -2.98 -6.78
CA VAL A 50 6.06 -3.61 -7.19
C VAL A 50 5.77 -4.76 -8.15
N LEU A 51 4.77 -5.60 -7.86
CA LEU A 51 4.38 -6.71 -8.74
C LEU A 51 4.00 -6.24 -10.14
N GLU A 52 3.30 -5.12 -10.24
CA GLU A 52 2.87 -4.54 -11.52
C GLU A 52 4.03 -3.90 -12.30
N ARG A 53 4.95 -3.22 -11.63
CA ARG A 53 5.95 -2.37 -12.28
C ARG A 53 7.27 -3.06 -12.58
N VAL A 54 7.60 -4.13 -11.86
CA VAL A 54 8.85 -4.87 -12.11
C VAL A 54 8.65 -5.85 -13.26
N PRO A 55 9.38 -5.70 -14.39
CA PRO A 55 9.22 -6.59 -15.54
C PRO A 55 9.41 -8.06 -15.17
N GLY A 56 8.49 -8.91 -15.61
CA GLY A 56 8.53 -10.35 -15.37
C GLY A 56 8.07 -10.81 -13.98
N LEU A 57 7.73 -9.90 -13.06
CA LEU A 57 7.29 -10.27 -11.72
C LEU A 57 5.81 -10.68 -11.68
N ALA A 58 4.93 -9.91 -12.32
CA ALA A 58 3.49 -10.19 -12.38
C ALA A 58 3.15 -11.63 -12.81
N ALA A 59 3.81 -12.14 -13.85
CA ALA A 59 3.60 -13.50 -14.35
C ALA A 59 4.06 -14.59 -13.38
N ARG A 60 5.08 -14.30 -12.56
CA ARG A 60 5.66 -15.24 -11.59
C ARG A 60 4.91 -15.26 -10.25
N THR A 61 4.08 -14.24 -9.99
CA THR A 61 3.45 -14.02 -8.69
C THR A 61 1.95 -13.75 -8.80
N SER A 62 1.27 -14.25 -9.83
CA SER A 62 -0.16 -13.99 -10.06
C SER A 62 -1.02 -14.29 -8.83
N GLY A 63 -0.82 -15.45 -8.19
CA GLY A 63 -1.55 -15.81 -6.97
C GLY A 63 -1.21 -14.97 -5.74
N LEU A 64 -0.07 -14.26 -5.71
CA LEU A 64 0.24 -13.34 -4.61
C LEU A 64 -0.62 -12.08 -4.70
N ALA A 65 -0.79 -11.53 -5.91
CA ALA A 65 -1.58 -10.31 -6.09
C ALA A 65 -3.05 -10.53 -5.70
N GLU A 66 -3.60 -11.71 -6.01
CA GLU A 66 -4.95 -12.11 -5.58
C GLU A 66 -5.05 -12.17 -4.05
N ARG A 67 -4.18 -12.92 -3.38
CA ARG A 67 -4.16 -13.01 -1.90
C ARG A 67 -4.03 -11.66 -1.21
N LEU A 68 -3.26 -10.72 -1.76
CA LEU A 68 -3.12 -9.38 -1.19
C LEU A 68 -4.41 -8.55 -1.33
N ARG A 69 -5.15 -8.73 -2.44
CA ARG A 69 -6.47 -8.11 -2.60
C ARG A 69 -7.50 -8.72 -1.66
N ASP A 70 -7.47 -10.03 -1.47
CA ASP A 70 -8.31 -10.70 -0.48
C ASP A 70 -8.00 -10.16 0.92
N ARG A 71 -6.72 -9.91 1.24
CA ARG A 71 -6.35 -9.34 2.54
C ARG A 71 -6.87 -7.93 2.76
N LEU A 72 -6.95 -7.11 1.71
CA LEU A 72 -7.57 -5.79 1.78
C LEU A 72 -9.08 -5.89 2.05
N ILE A 73 -9.75 -6.90 1.48
CA ILE A 73 -11.17 -7.19 1.74
C ILE A 73 -11.35 -7.63 3.21
N ASP A 74 -10.54 -8.58 3.68
CA ASP A 74 -10.54 -9.03 5.08
C ASP A 74 -10.35 -7.85 6.05
N HIS A 75 -9.36 -7.00 5.78
CA HIS A 75 -9.07 -5.81 6.57
C HIS A 75 -10.28 -4.88 6.66
N HIS A 76 -10.91 -4.60 5.52
CA HIS A 76 -12.09 -3.74 5.44
C HIS A 76 -13.25 -4.25 6.32
N HIS A 77 -13.49 -5.56 6.30
CA HIS A 77 -14.49 -6.18 7.16
C HIS A 77 -14.07 -6.15 8.63
N HIS A 78 -12.83 -6.49 8.94
CA HIS A 78 -12.33 -6.58 10.31
C HIS A 78 -12.43 -5.25 11.05
N VAL A 79 -11.96 -4.15 10.43
CA VAL A 79 -12.02 -2.80 11.02
C VAL A 79 -13.45 -2.37 11.30
N ARG A 80 -14.39 -2.66 10.38
CA ARG A 80 -15.81 -2.32 10.56
C ARG A 80 -16.49 -3.12 11.66
N THR A 81 -16.12 -4.38 11.82
CA THR A 81 -16.73 -5.26 12.81
C THR A 81 -16.13 -5.09 14.20
N HIS A 82 -14.82 -4.86 14.31
CA HIS A 82 -14.09 -4.91 15.59
C HIS A 82 -13.52 -3.55 16.03
N GLY A 83 -13.42 -2.57 15.13
CA GLY A 83 -12.86 -1.25 15.45
C GLY A 83 -11.35 -1.26 15.72
N GLU A 84 -10.65 -2.34 15.36
CA GLU A 84 -9.21 -2.48 15.50
C GLU A 84 -8.59 -3.05 14.22
N ASP A 85 -7.27 -2.88 14.08
CA ASP A 85 -6.52 -3.44 12.95
C ASP A 85 -6.34 -4.96 13.12
N LEU A 86 -6.24 -5.66 11.98
CA LEU A 86 -5.98 -7.09 11.93
C LEU A 86 -4.77 -7.46 12.83
N PRO A 87 -4.82 -8.57 13.59
CA PRO A 87 -3.73 -8.97 14.49
C PRO A 87 -2.37 -9.03 13.79
N GLU A 88 -2.32 -9.57 12.58
CA GLU A 88 -1.07 -9.63 11.80
C GLU A 88 -0.46 -8.27 11.44
N ILE A 89 -1.23 -7.18 11.50
CA ILE A 89 -0.78 -5.82 11.24
C ILE A 89 -0.26 -5.23 12.55
N ARG A 90 -1.07 -5.34 13.59
CA ARG A 90 -0.82 -4.81 14.93
C ARG A 90 0.39 -5.47 15.61
N ASP A 91 0.50 -6.79 15.49
CA ASP A 91 1.49 -7.60 16.19
C ASP A 91 2.74 -7.84 15.35
N TRP A 92 2.83 -7.22 14.17
CA TRP A 92 3.97 -7.39 13.27
C TRP A 92 5.21 -6.67 13.79
N ALA A 93 6.34 -7.38 13.73
CA ALA A 93 7.65 -6.86 14.03
C ALA A 93 8.65 -7.31 12.95
N TRP A 94 9.69 -6.50 12.74
CA TRP A 94 10.82 -6.93 11.92
C TRP A 94 11.57 -8.07 12.64
N PRO A 95 11.93 -9.16 11.93
CA PRO A 95 12.86 -10.13 12.47
C PRO A 95 14.23 -9.47 12.62
N GLY A 96 14.78 -9.52 13.84
CA GLY A 96 16.11 -8.98 14.18
C GLY A 96 17.26 -9.82 13.64
#